data_AF-A0A2P4ES30-F1
#
_entry.id   AF-A0A2P4ES30-F1
#
_cell.length_a   1.000
_cell.length_b   1.000
_cell.length_c   1.000
_cell.angle_alpha   90.00
_cell.angle_beta   90.00
_cell.angle_gamma   90.00
#
_symmetry.space_group_name_H-M   'P 1'
#
loop_
_entity.id
_entity.type
_entity.pdbx_description
1 polymer ?
#
loop_
_entity_poly.entity_id
_entity_poly.type
_entity_poly.pdbx_seq_one_letter_code
_entity_poly.pdbx_strand_id
1 'polypeptide(L)'
;MKRILIGTLFAAASFNAFAVAPGGPGCGWGNMLFEGQSGLPSHLVATITNGTSGNATFGMTSGTNGCDTSGRLTYNGKPMLVLGSIMNELSEDVARGEGEALTTYAVVLGIQPEDRDHFAAVTHAHFSEIFPSADVTAEQVHAATLSVMRQDAVLSKYAEQA
;
A
#
# COMPACT_ATOMS: atom_id res chain seq x y z
N MET A 1 -31.27 0.76 37.54
CA MET A 1 -30.66 -0.19 36.60
C MET A 1 -30.66 0.42 35.20
N LYS A 2 -29.56 1.08 34.81
CA LYS A 2 -29.38 1.70 33.49
C LYS A 2 -28.50 0.76 32.67
N ARG A 3 -29.05 0.13 31.63
CA ARG A 3 -28.26 -0.57 30.61
C ARG A 3 -28.01 0.43 29.49
N ILE A 4 -26.86 1.09 29.55
CA ILE A 4 -26.36 1.97 28.50
C ILE A 4 -25.49 1.11 27.59
N LEU A 5 -25.82 1.18 26.29
CA LEU A 5 -24.95 1.20 25.10
C LEU A 5 -23.63 0.43 25.17
N ILE A 6 -23.35 -0.36 24.14
CA ILE A 6 -22.12 -0.36 23.32
C ILE A 6 -22.21 -1.60 22.41
N GLY A 7 -22.80 -1.40 21.24
CA GLY A 7 -22.72 -2.32 20.11
C GLY A 7 -22.01 -1.57 19.00
N THR A 8 -20.73 -1.26 19.20
CA THR A 8 -19.89 -0.57 18.22
C THR A 8 -19.59 -1.51 17.07
N LEU A 9 -20.35 -1.34 15.99
CA LEU A 9 -19.86 -1.02 14.65
C LEU A 9 -18.40 -1.45 14.38
N PHE A 10 -18.17 -2.74 14.10
CA PHE A 10 -16.99 -3.15 13.31
C PHE A 10 -17.30 -2.90 11.83
N ALA A 11 -17.27 -1.63 11.43
CA ALA A 11 -17.06 -1.29 10.04
C ALA A 11 -15.59 -1.58 9.75
N ALA A 12 -15.30 -2.72 9.15
CA ALA A 12 -14.03 -2.95 8.50
C ALA A 12 -13.84 -1.82 7.48
N ALA A 13 -12.99 -0.85 7.82
CA ALA A 13 -12.53 0.13 6.87
C ALA A 13 -11.67 -0.63 5.86
N SER A 14 -12.27 -1.00 4.73
CA SER A 14 -11.49 -1.36 3.55
C SER A 14 -10.69 -0.13 3.15
N PHE A 15 -9.44 -0.06 3.62
CA PHE A 15 -8.50 0.95 3.17
C PHE A 15 -8.26 0.70 1.68
N ASN A 16 -8.89 1.48 0.82
CA ASN A 16 -8.63 1.45 -0.61
C ASN A 16 -7.18 1.90 -0.81
N ALA A 17 -6.29 0.95 -1.10
CA ALA A 17 -4.98 1.27 -1.63
C ALA A 17 -5.21 1.91 -3.01
N PHE A 18 -5.09 3.23 -3.10
CA PHE A 18 -5.16 3.91 -4.37
C PHE A 18 -3.94 3.52 -5.19
N ALA A 19 -4.13 2.73 -6.23
CA ALA A 19 -3.09 2.52 -7.23
C ALA A 19 -2.77 3.86 -7.90
N VAL A 20 -1.52 4.29 -7.84
CA VAL A 20 -1.05 5.48 -8.55
C VAL A 20 -1.00 5.13 -10.04
N ALA A 21 -2.01 5.59 -10.80
CA ALA A 21 -1.99 5.50 -12.25
C ALA A 21 -1.12 6.63 -12.84
N PRO A 22 -0.39 6.39 -13.93
CA PRO A 22 0.27 7.45 -14.68
C PRO A 22 -0.73 8.55 -15.06
N GLY A 23 -0.42 9.79 -14.66
CA GLY A 23 -1.30 10.94 -14.83
C GLY A 23 -2.31 11.16 -13.70
N GLY A 24 -2.27 10.37 -12.63
CA GLY A 24 -3.10 10.55 -11.44
C GLY A 24 -4.47 9.85 -11.51
N PRO A 25 -5.20 9.79 -10.38
CA PRO A 25 -6.52 9.17 -10.32
C PRO A 25 -7.49 9.85 -11.29
N GLY A 26 -8.10 9.06 -12.18
CA GLY A 26 -9.12 9.56 -13.11
C GLY A 26 -8.58 10.20 -14.40
N CYS A 27 -7.27 10.14 -14.66
CA CYS A 27 -6.69 10.71 -15.89
C CYS A 27 -7.22 10.06 -17.18
N GLY A 28 -7.80 10.87 -18.07
CA GLY A 28 -8.28 10.47 -19.40
C GLY A 28 -9.79 10.13 -19.46
N TRP A 29 -10.40 10.30 -20.64
CA TRP A 29 -11.86 10.15 -20.81
C TRP A 29 -12.37 8.73 -20.67
N GLY A 30 -11.51 7.72 -20.74
CA GLY A 30 -11.87 6.34 -20.39
C GLY A 30 -12.35 6.25 -18.94
N ASN A 31 -11.72 6.99 -18.02
CA ASN A 31 -12.18 7.05 -16.63
C ASN A 31 -13.53 7.77 -16.52
N MET A 32 -13.75 8.83 -17.30
CA MET A 32 -15.05 9.53 -17.38
C MET A 32 -16.15 8.63 -17.98
N LEU A 33 -15.85 7.88 -19.04
CA LEU A 33 -16.81 7.02 -19.74
C LEU A 33 -17.28 5.84 -18.87
N PHE A 34 -16.39 5.34 -18.01
CA PHE A 34 -16.65 4.23 -17.11
C PHE A 34 -16.70 4.69 -15.65
N GLU A 35 -17.04 5.95 -15.40
CA GLU A 35 -17.15 6.50 -14.05
C GLU A 35 -18.15 5.69 -13.21
N GLY A 36 -17.75 5.38 -11.97
CA GLY A 36 -18.54 4.56 -11.05
C GLY A 36 -18.57 3.06 -11.37
N GLN A 37 -17.94 2.61 -12.46
CA GLN A 37 -17.80 1.19 -12.77
C GLN A 37 -16.54 0.62 -12.10
N SER A 38 -16.66 -0.59 -11.56
CA SER A 38 -15.56 -1.30 -10.89
C SER A 38 -15.21 -2.61 -11.60
N GLY A 39 -14.01 -3.12 -11.33
CA GLY A 39 -13.60 -4.45 -11.77
C GLY A 39 -12.85 -4.47 -13.11
N LEU A 40 -12.18 -5.60 -13.37
CA LEU A 40 -11.21 -5.75 -14.47
C LEU A 40 -11.75 -5.34 -15.85
N PRO A 41 -12.96 -5.75 -16.29
CA PRO A 41 -13.45 -5.39 -17.62
C PRO A 41 -13.55 -3.88 -17.82
N SER A 42 -14.12 -3.16 -16.86
CA SER A 42 -14.31 -1.71 -16.93
C SER A 42 -12.96 -0.98 -16.92
N HIS A 43 -12.04 -1.37 -16.03
CA HIS A 43 -10.69 -0.78 -15.99
C HIS A 43 -9.91 -1.05 -17.28
N LEU A 44 -10.03 -2.25 -17.86
CA LEU A 44 -9.35 -2.62 -19.10
C LEU A 44 -9.84 -1.80 -20.28
N VAL A 45 -11.17 -1.69 -20.45
CA VAL A 45 -11.75 -0.92 -21.55
C VAL A 45 -11.45 0.57 -21.38
N ALA A 46 -11.57 1.12 -20.17
CA ALA A 46 -11.19 2.50 -19.87
C ALA A 46 -9.71 2.78 -20.23
N THR A 47 -8.82 1.85 -19.88
CA THR A 47 -7.38 1.95 -20.21
C THR A 47 -7.15 1.92 -21.72
N ILE A 48 -7.81 1.01 -22.44
CA ILE A 48 -7.73 0.93 -23.91
C ILE A 48 -8.27 2.22 -24.54
N THR A 49 -9.38 2.77 -24.03
CA THR A 49 -9.94 4.05 -24.51
C THR A 49 -8.93 5.18 -24.30
N ASN A 50 -8.31 5.27 -23.13
CA ASN A 50 -7.29 6.27 -22.83
C ASN A 50 -6.06 6.15 -23.73
N GLY A 51 -5.59 4.92 -23.96
CA GLY A 51 -4.42 4.63 -24.78
C GLY A 51 -4.64 4.87 -26.27
N THR A 52 -5.74 4.37 -26.83
CA THR A 52 -6.02 4.44 -28.28
C THR A 52 -6.41 5.84 -28.77
N SER A 53 -7.08 6.63 -27.92
CA SER A 53 -7.40 8.02 -28.23
C SER A 53 -6.28 9.00 -27.89
N GLY A 54 -5.23 8.55 -27.18
CA GLY A 54 -4.13 9.39 -26.71
C GLY A 54 -4.55 10.49 -25.72
N ASN A 55 -5.79 10.46 -25.23
CA ASN A 55 -6.35 11.55 -24.43
C ASN A 55 -5.70 11.70 -23.05
N ALA A 56 -5.15 10.62 -22.50
CA ALA A 56 -4.41 10.63 -21.24
C ALA A 56 -3.05 11.29 -21.46
N THR A 57 -2.36 10.98 -22.56
CA THR A 57 -1.11 11.64 -22.93
C THR A 57 -1.31 13.13 -23.18
N PHE A 58 -2.33 13.50 -23.95
CA PHE A 58 -2.68 14.91 -24.16
C PHE A 58 -3.07 15.59 -22.84
N GLY A 59 -3.83 14.92 -21.98
CA GLY A 59 -4.24 15.44 -20.67
C GLY A 59 -3.03 15.72 -19.78
N MET A 60 -2.08 14.79 -19.71
CA MET A 60 -0.84 14.96 -18.94
C MET A 60 0.04 16.11 -19.43
N THR A 61 0.10 16.36 -20.74
CA THR A 61 0.93 17.43 -21.32
C THR A 61 0.27 18.80 -21.30
N SER A 62 -1.05 18.85 -21.47
CA SER A 62 -1.83 20.09 -21.49
C SER A 62 -2.40 20.49 -20.12
N GLY A 63 -2.36 19.60 -19.12
CA GLY A 63 -3.01 19.80 -17.82
C GLY A 63 -4.55 19.70 -17.90
N THR A 64 -5.07 18.85 -18.77
CA THR A 64 -6.53 18.67 -19.00
C THR A 64 -6.97 17.22 -18.75
N ASN A 65 -8.24 16.91 -19.03
CA ASN A 65 -8.80 15.54 -18.95
C ASN A 65 -8.66 14.87 -17.57
N GLY A 66 -8.66 15.66 -16.51
CA GLY A 66 -8.52 15.16 -15.14
C GLY A 66 -7.14 14.59 -14.80
N CYS A 67 -6.12 14.87 -15.63
CA CYS A 67 -4.77 14.39 -15.40
C CYS A 67 -3.96 15.35 -14.51
N ASP A 68 -3.28 14.78 -13.52
CA ASP A 68 -2.35 15.45 -12.61
C ASP A 68 -1.04 14.65 -12.54
N THR A 69 0.07 15.29 -12.93
CA THR A 69 1.42 14.71 -12.94
C THR A 69 2.28 15.18 -11.78
N SER A 70 1.73 15.95 -10.84
CA SER A 70 2.46 16.43 -9.65
C SER A 70 2.78 15.30 -8.66
N GLY A 71 1.97 14.22 -8.69
CA GLY A 71 2.18 13.02 -7.88
C GLY A 71 3.42 12.21 -8.31
N ARG A 72 4.02 11.53 -7.34
CA ARG A 72 5.13 10.59 -7.60
C ARG A 72 4.58 9.23 -8.02
N LEU A 73 5.14 8.64 -9.07
CA LEU A 73 4.80 7.26 -9.46
C LEU A 73 5.34 6.26 -8.43
N THR A 74 4.51 5.30 -8.03
CA THR A 74 4.88 4.19 -7.14
C THR A 74 4.88 2.86 -7.89
N TYR A 75 5.63 1.87 -7.39
CA TYR A 75 5.67 0.53 -7.95
C TYR A 75 5.51 -0.52 -6.84
N ASN A 76 4.29 -1.02 -6.69
CA ASN A 76 3.93 -1.93 -5.60
C ASN A 76 4.34 -3.39 -5.87
N GLY A 77 4.96 -3.69 -7.03
CA GLY A 77 5.30 -5.07 -7.42
C GLY A 77 6.57 -5.64 -6.78
N LYS A 78 7.57 -4.80 -6.45
CA LYS A 78 8.87 -5.25 -5.92
C LYS A 78 8.78 -5.73 -4.46
N PRO A 79 8.10 -4.99 -3.55
CA PRO A 79 7.96 -5.41 -2.15
C PRO A 79 7.26 -6.76 -2.00
N MET A 80 6.23 -6.99 -2.82
CA MET A 80 5.47 -8.24 -2.78
C MET A 80 6.26 -9.46 -3.27
N LEU A 81 7.16 -9.28 -4.23
CA LEU A 81 8.01 -10.38 -4.72
C LEU A 81 9.04 -10.80 -3.66
N VAL A 82 9.69 -9.84 -3.02
CA VAL A 82 10.71 -10.14 -2.00
C VAL A 82 10.05 -10.73 -0.76
N LEU A 83 9.00 -10.08 -0.25
CA LEU A 83 8.30 -10.52 0.96
C LEU A 83 7.81 -11.96 0.84
N GLY A 84 7.16 -12.33 -0.27
CA GLY A 84 6.68 -13.69 -0.52
C GLY A 84 7.79 -14.76 -0.46
N SER A 85 9.03 -14.41 -0.81
CA SER A 85 10.17 -15.34 -0.80
C SER A 85 10.86 -15.49 0.56
N ILE A 86 10.63 -14.57 1.51
CA ILE A 86 11.31 -14.55 2.83
C ILE A 86 10.34 -14.57 4.00
N MET A 87 9.06 -14.92 3.77
CA MET A 87 7.99 -14.81 4.78
C MET A 87 8.29 -15.56 6.09
N ASN A 88 8.85 -16.77 5.99
CA ASN A 88 9.13 -17.58 7.17
C ASN A 88 10.27 -16.97 7.99
N GLU A 89 11.39 -16.69 7.34
CA GLU A 89 12.57 -16.06 7.93
C GLU A 89 12.24 -14.66 8.49
N LEU A 90 11.42 -13.90 7.78
CA LEU A 90 10.96 -12.59 8.22
C LEU A 90 10.13 -12.70 9.50
N SER A 91 9.22 -13.68 9.59
CA SER A 91 8.42 -13.87 10.81
C SER A 91 9.33 -14.16 12.01
N GLU A 92 10.36 -14.99 11.84
CA GLU A 92 11.32 -15.32 12.89
C GLU A 92 12.18 -14.11 13.28
N ASP A 93 12.65 -13.34 12.30
CA ASP A 93 13.48 -12.16 12.52
C ASP A 93 12.69 -11.02 13.19
N VAL A 94 11.43 -10.79 12.79
CA VAL A 94 10.54 -9.82 13.45
C VAL A 94 10.24 -10.29 14.87
N ALA A 95 10.03 -11.59 15.09
CA ALA A 95 9.83 -12.14 16.43
C ALA A 95 11.08 -12.03 17.31
N ARG A 96 12.29 -12.01 16.73
CA ARG A 96 13.54 -11.73 17.46
C ARG A 96 13.82 -10.24 17.63
N GLY A 97 13.27 -9.39 16.75
CA GLY A 97 13.59 -7.96 16.65
C GLY A 97 14.91 -7.67 15.94
N GLU A 98 15.50 -8.67 15.29
CA GLU A 98 16.74 -8.55 14.52
C GLU A 98 16.86 -9.69 13.50
N GLY A 99 17.58 -9.43 12.41
CA GLY A 99 17.95 -10.45 11.43
C GLY A 99 17.99 -9.96 9.98
N GLU A 100 18.44 -10.84 9.08
CA GLU A 100 18.72 -10.51 7.68
C GLU A 100 17.45 -10.31 6.86
N ALA A 101 16.40 -11.12 7.08
CA ALA A 101 15.13 -11.00 6.37
C ALA A 101 14.41 -9.71 6.79
N LEU A 102 14.43 -9.38 8.09
CA LEU A 102 13.92 -8.10 8.60
C LEU A 102 14.68 -6.90 8.03
N THR A 103 16.02 -6.98 7.99
CA THR A 103 16.85 -5.93 7.38
C THR A 103 16.56 -5.78 5.89
N THR A 104 16.45 -6.89 5.16
CA THR A 104 16.11 -6.91 3.74
C THR A 104 14.75 -6.27 3.50
N TYR A 105 13.78 -6.58 4.35
CA TYR A 105 12.45 -6.00 4.26
C TYR A 105 12.47 -4.48 4.50
N ALA A 106 13.21 -4.01 5.50
CA ALA A 106 13.41 -2.58 5.74
C ALA A 106 14.06 -1.86 4.53
N VAL A 107 15.05 -2.48 3.90
CA VAL A 107 15.71 -1.95 2.68
C VAL A 107 14.72 -1.85 1.53
N VAL A 108 13.88 -2.87 1.33
CA VAL A 108 12.86 -2.89 0.27
C VAL A 108 11.80 -1.82 0.49
N LEU A 109 11.44 -1.54 1.74
CA LEU A 109 10.55 -0.44 2.13
C LEU A 109 11.21 0.94 2.04
N GLY A 110 12.49 1.00 1.67
CA GLY A 110 13.23 2.26 1.54
C GLY A 110 13.58 2.92 2.88
N ILE A 111 13.59 2.16 3.98
CA ILE A 111 13.91 2.68 5.31
C ILE A 111 15.40 3.02 5.39
N GLN A 112 15.69 4.26 5.77
CA GLN A 112 17.07 4.75 5.88
C GLN A 112 17.82 4.05 7.00
N PRO A 113 19.15 3.82 6.87
CA PRO A 113 19.94 3.09 7.85
C PRO A 113 19.73 3.53 9.30
N GLU A 114 19.63 4.84 9.53
CA GLU A 114 19.43 5.44 10.86
C GLU A 114 18.10 5.09 11.54
N ASP A 115 17.07 4.71 10.76
CA ASP A 115 15.73 4.38 11.28
C ASP A 115 15.48 2.87 11.34
N ARG A 116 16.43 2.02 10.90
CA ARG A 116 16.23 0.56 10.79
C ARG A 116 16.11 -0.12 12.15
N ASP A 117 16.91 0.30 13.13
CA ASP A 117 16.82 -0.25 14.49
C ASP A 117 15.46 0.08 15.12
N HIS A 118 14.95 1.29 14.86
CA HIS A 118 13.61 1.68 15.31
C HIS A 118 12.51 0.89 14.59
N PHE A 119 12.64 0.69 13.26
CA PHE A 119 11.74 -0.18 12.51
C PHE A 119 11.71 -1.61 13.05
N ALA A 120 12.87 -2.18 13.34
CA ALA A 120 12.97 -3.53 13.90
C ALA A 120 12.29 -3.62 15.28
N ALA A 121 12.53 -2.64 16.16
CA ALA A 121 11.90 -2.57 17.47
C ALA A 121 10.37 -2.41 17.38
N VAL A 122 9.88 -1.54 16.49
CA VAL A 122 8.44 -1.31 16.29
C VAL A 122 7.76 -2.55 15.72
N THR A 123 8.31 -3.14 14.66
CA THR A 123 7.73 -4.35 14.05
C THR A 123 7.75 -5.54 15.02
N HIS A 124 8.80 -5.67 15.83
CA HIS A 124 8.86 -6.66 16.91
C HIS A 124 7.78 -6.42 17.98
N ALA A 125 7.63 -5.18 18.47
CA ALA A 125 6.63 -4.83 19.47
C ALA A 125 5.19 -5.08 18.97
N HIS A 126 4.97 -4.95 17.65
CA HIS A 126 3.70 -5.20 16.98
C HIS A 126 3.65 -6.57 16.26
N PHE A 127 4.50 -7.53 16.65
CA PHE A 127 4.60 -8.82 15.96
C PHE A 127 3.24 -9.53 15.81
N SER A 128 2.44 -9.59 16.87
CA SER A 128 1.12 -10.24 16.83
C SER A 128 0.08 -9.50 15.97
N GLU A 129 0.28 -8.21 15.70
CA GLU A 129 -0.55 -7.44 14.77
C GLU A 129 -0.15 -7.71 13.31
N ILE A 130 1.15 -7.85 13.06
CA ILE A 130 1.72 -8.07 11.73
C ILE A 130 1.58 -9.53 11.29
N PHE A 131 1.79 -10.48 12.20
CA PHE A 131 1.66 -11.93 11.99
C PHE A 131 0.57 -12.54 12.90
N PRO A 132 -0.72 -12.28 12.63
CA PRO A 132 -1.82 -12.71 13.50
C PRO A 132 -2.10 -14.22 13.47
N SER A 133 -1.65 -14.92 12.43
CA SER A 133 -1.82 -16.37 12.29
C SER A 133 -0.75 -16.97 11.37
N ALA A 134 -0.62 -18.30 11.40
CA ALA A 134 0.32 -19.03 10.53
C ALA A 134 -0.07 -18.98 9.03
N ASP A 135 -1.35 -18.72 8.71
CA ASP A 135 -1.86 -18.67 7.35
C ASP A 135 -1.88 -17.24 6.77
N VAL A 136 -1.25 -16.27 7.44
CA VAL A 136 -1.20 -14.89 6.96
C VAL A 136 -0.46 -14.79 5.63
N THR A 137 -1.02 -14.03 4.69
CA THR A 137 -0.39 -13.85 3.38
C THR A 137 0.65 -12.73 3.42
N ALA A 138 1.60 -12.75 2.49
CA ALA A 138 2.56 -11.64 2.31
C ALA A 138 1.87 -10.28 2.12
N GLU A 139 0.73 -10.26 1.42
CA GLU A 139 -0.03 -9.03 1.19
C GLU A 139 -0.61 -8.48 2.50
N GLN A 140 -1.14 -9.37 3.35
CA GLN A 140 -1.67 -9.01 4.66
C GLN A 140 -0.55 -8.54 5.61
N VAL A 141 0.58 -9.23 5.65
CA VAL A 141 1.76 -8.82 6.44
C VAL A 141 2.27 -7.46 6.01
N HIS A 142 2.35 -7.20 4.69
CA HIS A 142 2.78 -5.92 4.19
C HIS A 142 1.80 -4.81 4.56
N ALA A 143 0.50 -5.03 4.35
CA ALA A 143 -0.53 -4.06 4.71
C ALA A 143 -0.53 -3.75 6.22
N ALA A 144 -0.40 -4.77 7.06
CA ALA A 144 -0.30 -4.62 8.52
C ALA A 144 0.96 -3.85 8.93
N THR A 145 2.11 -4.17 8.34
CA THR A 145 3.36 -3.44 8.58
C THR A 145 3.21 -1.96 8.23
N LEU A 146 2.63 -1.63 7.06
CA LEU A 146 2.39 -0.24 6.69
C LEU A 146 1.39 0.45 7.65
N SER A 147 0.38 -0.27 8.15
CA SER A 147 -0.55 0.25 9.16
C SER A 147 0.15 0.64 10.46
N VAL A 148 1.03 -0.21 10.96
CA VAL A 148 1.85 0.05 12.15
C VAL A 148 2.77 1.26 11.90
N MET A 149 3.47 1.29 10.77
CA MET A 149 4.38 2.39 10.42
C MET A 149 3.67 3.75 10.33
N ARG A 150 2.44 3.82 9.81
CA ARG A 150 1.67 5.08 9.74
C ARG A 150 1.34 5.65 11.11
N GLN A 151 1.25 4.81 12.13
CA GLN A 151 0.95 5.23 13.51
C GLN A 151 2.21 5.64 14.27
N ASP A 152 3.40 5.35 13.73
CA ASP A 152 4.67 5.68 14.36
C ASP A 152 5.21 7.05 13.88
N ALA A 153 5.70 7.84 14.84
CA ALA A 153 6.15 9.21 14.58
C ALA A 153 7.40 9.29 13.69
N VAL A 154 8.24 8.25 13.67
CA VAL A 154 9.48 8.19 12.88
C VAL A 154 9.23 7.51 11.54
N LEU A 155 8.44 6.43 11.54
CA LEU A 155 8.27 5.56 10.38
C LEU A 155 7.17 5.98 9.41
N SER A 156 6.22 6.81 9.85
CA SER A 156 5.08 7.28 9.02
C SER A 156 5.51 7.86 7.67
N LYS A 157 6.66 8.57 7.63
CA LYS A 157 7.24 9.13 6.41
C LYS A 157 7.58 8.09 5.32
N TYR A 158 7.81 6.83 5.70
CA TYR A 158 8.09 5.73 4.76
C TYR A 158 6.81 5.04 4.27
N ALA A 159 5.74 5.04 5.08
CA ALA A 159 4.50 4.32 4.78
C ALA A 159 3.60 4.98 3.72
N GLU A 160 3.93 6.21 3.32
CA GLU A 160 3.32 6.94 2.20
C GLU A 160 4.07 6.73 0.87
N GLN A 161 5.30 6.20 0.93
CA GLN A 161 6.20 6.04 -0.22
C GLN A 161 6.30 4.57 -0.68
N ALA A 162 5.83 3.65 0.16
CA ALA A 162 5.91 2.20 -0.02
C ALA A 162 4.67 1.61 -0.71
#